data_AF-A0A1C4R3F3-F1
#
_entry.id   AF-A0A1C4R3F3-F1
#
_cell.length_a   1.000
_cell.length_b   1.000
_cell.length_c   1.000
_cell.angle_alpha   90.00
_cell.angle_beta   90.00
_cell.angle_gamma   90.00
#
_symmetry.space_group_name_H-M   'P 1'
#
loop_
_entity.id
_entity.type
_entity.pdbx_description
1 polymer ?
#
loop_
_entity_poly.entity_id
_entity_poly.type
_entity_poly.pdbx_seq_one_letter_code
_entity_poly.pdbx_strand_id
1 'polypeptide(L)'
;MAELGETLAAKEITVRPLHTSHAFHSAMMDPVVEPFTEAVAGTPLAAPGLPFVSCVTGRPITAELATDPQYWGTHLRRPVRFADAVRTAIGDGPAVLVEVGPGNTLSTLARAGAGTGGPRCAAVTTLRRPDEAADDGQVLRTAVGDIWLFGGAVDWPAL
;
A
#
# COMPACT_ATOMS: atom_id res chain seq x y z
N MET A 1 -20.83 5.76 12.71
CA MET A 1 -19.92 4.59 12.56
C MET A 1 -20.34 3.42 13.44
N ALA A 2 -20.68 3.63 14.73
CA ALA A 2 -21.19 2.56 15.62
C ALA A 2 -22.44 1.87 15.04
N GLU A 3 -23.44 2.65 14.61
CA GLU A 3 -24.68 2.16 14.00
C GLU A 3 -24.46 1.29 12.74
N LEU A 4 -23.51 1.67 11.88
CA LEU A 4 -23.15 0.85 10.71
C LEU A 4 -22.50 -0.46 11.13
N GLY A 5 -21.64 -0.43 12.16
CA GLY A 5 -21.02 -1.63 12.71
C GLY A 5 -22.06 -2.61 13.26
N GLU A 6 -23.03 -2.12 14.03
CA GLU A 6 -24.15 -2.91 14.55
C GLU A 6 -25.02 -3.49 13.43
N THR A 7 -25.32 -2.67 12.41
CA THR A 7 -26.10 -3.11 11.24
C THR A 7 -25.41 -4.23 10.47
N LEU A 8 -24.09 -4.18 10.32
CA LEU A 8 -23.30 -5.22 9.65
C LEU A 8 -23.20 -6.48 10.51
N ALA A 9 -22.98 -6.33 11.82
CA ALA A 9 -22.94 -7.46 12.75
C ALA A 9 -24.29 -8.20 12.81
N ALA A 10 -25.41 -7.48 12.76
CA ALA A 10 -26.75 -8.07 12.66
C ALA A 10 -26.98 -8.89 11.38
N LYS A 11 -26.15 -8.66 10.35
CA LYS A 11 -26.13 -9.44 9.09
C LYS A 11 -25.05 -10.52 9.08
N GLU A 12 -24.48 -10.85 10.25
CA GLU A 12 -23.40 -11.82 10.40
C GLU A 12 -22.12 -11.47 9.62
N ILE A 13 -21.95 -10.19 9.25
CA ILE A 13 -20.74 -9.68 8.62
C ILE A 13 -19.75 -9.31 9.74
N THR A 14 -18.54 -9.88 9.67
CA THR A 14 -17.49 -9.59 10.65
C THR A 14 -17.08 -8.11 10.59
N VAL A 15 -17.14 -7.43 11.74
CA VAL A 15 -16.71 -6.04 11.91
C VAL A 15 -15.59 -5.99 12.95
N ARG A 16 -14.54 -5.21 12.66
CA ARG A 16 -13.45 -4.95 13.60
C ARG A 16 -13.15 -3.46 13.66
N PRO A 17 -13.33 -2.80 14.81
CA PRO A 17 -12.86 -1.44 15.01
C PRO A 17 -11.33 -1.37 14.85
N LEU A 18 -10.83 -0.34 14.17
CA LEU A 18 -9.40 -0.11 14.04
C LEU A 18 -8.92 0.79 15.18
N HIS A 19 -7.78 0.45 15.77
CA HIS A 19 -7.13 1.29 16.78
C HIS A 19 -6.30 2.38 16.09
N THR A 20 -6.96 3.48 15.73
CA THR A 20 -6.33 4.64 15.09
C THR A 20 -6.69 5.90 15.87
N SER A 21 -5.81 6.91 15.82
CA SER A 21 -6.05 8.18 16.50
C SER A 21 -7.17 9.01 15.84
N HIS A 22 -7.33 8.86 14.52
CA HIS A 22 -8.29 9.62 13.72
C HIS A 22 -8.94 8.73 12.66
N ALA A 23 -10.05 9.20 12.08
CA ALA A 23 -10.68 8.60 10.92
C ALA A 23 -10.03 9.13 9.63
N PHE A 24 -8.86 8.57 9.27
CA PHE A 24 -8.16 8.91 8.03
C PHE A 24 -9.00 8.63 6.78
N HIS A 25 -8.71 9.33 5.67
CA HIS A 25 -9.45 9.22 4.40
C HIS A 25 -10.97 9.46 4.51
N SER A 26 -11.39 10.20 5.54
CA SER A 26 -12.79 10.57 5.78
C SER A 26 -12.95 12.09 5.87
N ALA A 27 -14.19 12.57 5.99
CA ALA A 27 -14.49 14.00 6.16
C ALA A 27 -13.81 14.62 7.40
N MET A 28 -13.38 13.79 8.36
CA MET A 28 -12.57 14.24 9.50
C MET A 28 -11.25 14.89 9.07
N MET A 29 -10.76 14.60 7.86
CA MET A 29 -9.53 15.20 7.33
C MET A 29 -9.75 16.57 6.68
N ASP A 30 -10.99 16.99 6.42
CA ASP A 30 -11.27 18.24 5.70
C ASP A 30 -10.53 19.48 6.29
N PRO A 31 -10.44 19.68 7.62
CA PRO A 31 -9.73 20.83 8.20
C PRO A 31 -8.22 20.86 7.95
N VAL A 32 -7.59 19.71 7.66
CA VAL A 32 -6.14 19.61 7.48
C VAL A 32 -5.72 19.51 6.01
N VAL A 33 -6.66 19.39 5.06
CA VAL A 33 -6.35 19.28 3.64
C VAL A 33 -5.63 20.52 3.12
N GLU A 34 -6.17 21.72 3.39
CA GLU A 34 -5.57 22.99 2.93
C GLU A 34 -4.20 23.24 3.58
N PRO A 35 -4.03 23.19 4.91
CA PRO A 35 -2.72 23.32 5.54
C PRO A 35 -1.67 22.32 5.04
N PHE A 36 -2.09 21.07 4.80
CA PHE A 36 -1.20 20.05 4.25
C PHE A 36 -0.80 20.35 2.80
N THR A 37 -1.74 20.80 1.98
CA THR A 37 -1.48 21.18 0.58
C THR A 37 -0.50 22.34 0.49
N GLU A 38 -0.66 23.36 1.34
CA GLU A 38 0.29 24.48 1.43
C GLU A 38 1.70 24.02 1.83
N ALA A 39 1.80 23.12 2.81
CA ALA A 39 3.09 22.56 3.23
C ALA A 39 3.77 21.77 2.09
N VAL A 40 3.00 20.99 1.31
CA VAL A 40 3.52 20.28 0.13
C VAL A 40 3.95 21.27 -0.95
N ALA A 41 3.20 22.35 -1.19
CA ALA A 41 3.56 23.39 -2.16
C ALA A 41 4.87 24.11 -1.81
N GLY A 42 5.22 24.18 -0.51
CA GLY A 42 6.51 24.69 -0.04
C GLY A 42 7.69 23.73 -0.21
N THR A 43 7.47 22.52 -0.72
CA THR A 43 8.51 21.49 -0.89
C THR A 43 8.86 21.32 -2.38
N PRO A 44 10.14 21.13 -2.76
CA PRO A 44 10.50 20.82 -4.14
C PRO A 44 9.86 19.50 -4.60
N LEU A 45 9.05 19.57 -5.65
CA LEU A 45 8.43 18.40 -6.29
C LEU A 45 9.10 18.10 -7.63
N ALA A 46 9.28 16.82 -7.93
CA ALA A 46 9.88 16.36 -9.18
C ALA A 46 9.06 15.22 -9.78
N ALA A 47 9.12 15.10 -11.11
CA ALA A 47 8.55 13.96 -11.80
C ALA A 47 9.20 12.65 -11.28
N PRO A 48 8.42 11.58 -11.08
CA PRO A 48 8.94 10.35 -10.51
C PRO A 48 9.90 9.66 -11.48
N GLY A 49 11.09 9.30 -10.99
CA GLY A 49 12.09 8.55 -11.77
C GLY A 49 11.78 7.06 -11.92
N LEU A 50 10.87 6.53 -11.08
CA LEU A 50 10.34 5.18 -11.18
C LEU A 50 8.82 5.24 -11.33
N PRO A 51 8.23 4.38 -12.16
CA PRO A 51 6.77 4.32 -12.30
C PRO A 51 6.14 3.89 -10.97
N PHE A 52 5.05 4.55 -10.58
CA PHE A 52 4.22 4.09 -9.47
C PHE A 52 2.73 4.28 -9.77
N VAL A 53 1.91 3.50 -9.07
CA VAL A 53 0.46 3.52 -9.22
C VAL A 53 -0.15 4.36 -8.11
N SER A 54 -0.98 5.34 -8.49
CA SER A 54 -1.68 6.18 -7.54
C SER A 54 -2.75 5.38 -6.80
N CYS A 55 -2.71 5.37 -5.47
CA CYS A 55 -3.78 4.81 -4.65
C CYS A 55 -5.07 5.64 -4.67
N VAL A 56 -5.05 6.89 -5.14
CA VAL A 56 -6.26 7.70 -5.30
C VAL A 56 -7.02 7.28 -6.56
N THR A 57 -6.31 7.03 -7.66
CA THR A 57 -6.92 6.75 -8.96
C THR A 57 -6.94 5.27 -9.33
N GLY A 58 -6.09 4.45 -8.71
CA GLY A 58 -5.84 3.05 -9.08
C GLY A 58 -5.08 2.87 -10.40
N ARG A 59 -4.48 3.94 -10.94
CA ARG A 59 -3.83 3.99 -12.26
C ARG A 59 -2.40 4.51 -12.16
N PRO A 60 -1.52 4.28 -13.16
CA PRO A 60 -0.20 4.90 -13.19
C PRO A 60 -0.33 6.41 -13.01
N ILE A 61 0.49 6.98 -12.13
CA ILE A 61 0.47 8.43 -11.92
C ILE A 61 1.14 9.14 -13.10
N THR A 62 0.70 10.34 -13.43
CA THR A 62 1.40 11.20 -14.40
C THR A 62 2.38 12.12 -13.68
N ALA A 63 3.35 12.67 -14.41
CA ALA A 63 4.29 13.63 -13.84
C ALA A 63 3.55 14.85 -13.29
N GLU A 64 2.55 15.35 -14.03
CA GLU A 64 1.75 16.51 -13.67
C GLU A 64 1.00 16.29 -12.36
N LEU A 65 0.36 15.12 -12.19
CA LEU A 65 -0.33 14.76 -10.95
C LEU A 65 0.65 14.56 -9.78
N ALA A 66 1.82 13.96 -10.03
CA ALA A 66 2.81 13.73 -8.99
C ALA A 66 3.40 15.05 -8.46
N THR A 67 3.53 16.06 -9.32
CA THR A 67 4.06 17.38 -8.99
C THR A 67 2.99 18.41 -8.62
N ASP A 68 1.72 18.01 -8.55
CA ASP A 68 0.63 18.87 -8.10
C ASP A 68 0.43 18.73 -6.58
N PRO A 69 0.66 19.78 -5.76
CA PRO A 69 0.40 19.73 -4.33
C PRO A 69 -1.05 19.33 -3.98
N GLN A 70 -2.02 19.74 -4.80
CA GLN A 70 -3.43 19.46 -4.59
C GLN A 70 -3.73 17.96 -4.65
N TYR A 71 -2.97 17.19 -5.44
CA TYR A 71 -3.10 15.73 -5.48
C TYR A 71 -2.78 15.11 -4.11
N TRP A 72 -1.78 15.61 -3.40
CA TRP A 72 -1.37 15.07 -2.10
C TRP A 72 -2.37 15.41 -0.99
N GLY A 73 -2.91 16.63 -0.97
CA GLY A 73 -4.05 16.98 -0.11
C GLY A 73 -5.29 16.14 -0.40
N THR A 74 -5.57 15.89 -1.69
CA THR A 74 -6.65 14.99 -2.11
C THR A 74 -6.40 13.56 -1.62
N HIS A 75 -5.16 13.06 -1.68
CA HIS A 75 -4.82 11.72 -1.24
C HIS A 75 -5.06 11.50 0.26
N LEU A 76 -4.73 12.50 1.09
CA LEU A 76 -5.01 12.49 2.53
C LEU A 76 -6.51 12.27 2.84
N ARG A 77 -7.38 12.80 1.97
CA ARG A 77 -8.83 12.80 2.15
C ARG A 77 -9.58 11.68 1.44
N ARG A 78 -9.11 11.23 0.28
CA ARG A 78 -9.82 10.27 -0.57
C ARG A 78 -9.54 8.82 -0.18
N PRO A 79 -10.47 7.88 -0.45
CA PRO A 79 -10.26 6.46 -0.18
C PRO A 79 -9.03 5.90 -0.91
N VAL A 80 -8.33 4.97 -0.25
CA VAL A 80 -7.20 4.23 -0.82
C VAL A 80 -7.72 3.07 -1.67
N ARG A 81 -7.57 3.17 -2.98
CA ARG A 81 -7.94 2.14 -3.97
C ARG A 81 -6.85 1.08 -4.11
N PHE A 82 -6.42 0.49 -3.00
CA PHE A 82 -5.27 -0.44 -2.97
C PHE A 82 -5.46 -1.65 -3.90
N ALA A 83 -6.62 -2.28 -3.89
CA ALA A 83 -6.90 -3.43 -4.75
C ALA A 83 -6.77 -3.07 -6.25
N ASP A 84 -7.25 -1.89 -6.64
CA ASP A 84 -7.14 -1.41 -8.02
C ASP A 84 -5.68 -1.11 -8.35
N ALA A 85 -4.94 -0.49 -7.42
CA ALA A 85 -3.53 -0.17 -7.60
C ALA A 85 -2.66 -1.42 -7.76
N VAL A 86 -2.89 -2.45 -6.93
CA VAL A 86 -2.19 -3.74 -7.02
C VAL A 86 -2.49 -4.43 -8.34
N ARG A 87 -3.75 -4.48 -8.80
CA ARG A 87 -4.08 -5.08 -10.10
C ARG A 87 -3.39 -4.36 -11.24
N THR A 88 -3.39 -3.03 -11.23
CA THR A 88 -2.67 -2.22 -12.21
C THR A 88 -1.17 -2.48 -12.18
N ALA A 89 -0.58 -2.65 -10.98
CA ALA A 89 0.86 -2.92 -10.84
C ALA A 89 1.27 -4.31 -11.31
N ILE A 90 0.42 -5.33 -11.07
CA ILE A 90 0.66 -6.71 -11.57
C ILE A 90 0.52 -6.76 -13.09
N GLY A 91 -0.47 -6.04 -13.65
CA GLY A 91 -0.81 -6.14 -15.07
C GLY A 91 -1.25 -7.56 -15.44
N ASP A 92 -0.83 -8.02 -16.62
CA ASP A 92 -1.21 -9.35 -17.15
C ASP A 92 -0.14 -10.44 -16.90
N GLY A 93 0.99 -10.07 -16.30
CA GLY A 93 2.18 -10.93 -16.16
C GLY A 93 2.42 -11.42 -14.72
N PRO A 94 3.34 -12.40 -14.54
CA PRO A 94 3.80 -12.77 -13.22
C PRO A 94 4.51 -11.61 -12.55
N ALA A 95 4.28 -11.43 -11.25
CA ALA A 95 4.85 -10.35 -10.47
C ALA A 95 5.30 -10.83 -9.09
N VAL A 96 6.40 -10.26 -8.59
CA VAL A 96 6.85 -10.41 -7.21
C VAL A 96 6.57 -9.10 -6.49
N LEU A 97 5.58 -9.11 -5.60
CA LEU A 97 5.26 -7.95 -4.77
C LEU A 97 6.13 -7.99 -3.51
N VAL A 98 6.81 -6.88 -3.23
CA VAL A 98 7.67 -6.75 -2.05
C VAL A 98 7.07 -5.70 -1.12
N GLU A 99 6.64 -6.12 0.06
CA GLU A 99 6.17 -5.23 1.12
C GLU A 99 7.37 -4.68 1.89
N VAL A 100 7.58 -3.37 1.73
CA VAL A 100 8.62 -2.61 2.43
C VAL A 100 7.99 -1.92 3.63
N GLY A 101 8.11 -2.56 4.79
CA GLY A 101 7.55 -2.11 6.05
C GLY A 101 7.33 -3.25 7.03
N PRO A 102 7.04 -2.94 8.31
CA PRO A 102 6.86 -3.94 9.34
C PRO A 102 5.60 -4.77 9.11
N GLY A 103 5.75 -6.09 9.11
CA GLY A 103 4.65 -7.04 9.04
C GLY A 103 4.27 -7.49 7.64
N ASN A 104 3.01 -7.88 7.45
CA ASN A 104 2.54 -8.60 6.27
C ASN A 104 1.16 -8.16 5.77
N THR A 105 0.73 -6.95 6.15
CA THR A 105 -0.65 -6.50 5.92
C THR A 105 -0.92 -6.33 4.43
N LEU A 106 -0.05 -5.61 3.72
CA LEU A 106 -0.23 -5.35 2.30
C LEU A 106 -0.06 -6.62 1.48
N SER A 107 0.87 -7.50 1.86
CA SER A 107 1.07 -8.81 1.23
C SER A 107 -0.17 -9.68 1.36
N THR A 108 -0.81 -9.69 2.53
CA THR A 108 -2.06 -10.43 2.77
C THR A 108 -3.20 -9.89 1.91
N LEU A 109 -3.37 -8.57 1.87
CA LEU A 109 -4.40 -7.92 1.05
C LEU A 109 -4.15 -8.11 -0.46
N ALA A 110 -2.91 -8.05 -0.91
CA ALA A 110 -2.55 -8.25 -2.30
C ALA A 110 -2.86 -9.68 -2.78
N ARG A 111 -2.54 -10.70 -1.96
CA ARG A 111 -2.91 -12.10 -2.25
C ARG A 111 -4.43 -12.29 -2.33
N ALA A 112 -5.18 -11.65 -1.43
CA ALA A 112 -6.65 -11.71 -1.47
C ALA A 112 -7.23 -11.04 -2.73
N GLY A 113 -6.62 -9.94 -3.20
CA GLY A 113 -7.06 -9.21 -4.38
C GLY A 113 -6.68 -9.83 -5.73
N ALA A 114 -5.64 -10.67 -5.77
CA ALA A 114 -5.16 -11.30 -7.01
C ALA A 114 -6.07 -12.44 -7.53
N GLY A 115 -6.96 -12.98 -6.68
CA GLY A 115 -7.89 -14.05 -7.04
C GLY A 115 -7.20 -15.41 -7.27
N THR A 116 -8.00 -16.47 -7.41
CA THR A 116 -7.52 -17.87 -7.57
C THR A 116 -7.17 -18.25 -9.02
N GLY A 117 -7.34 -17.32 -9.97
CA GLY A 117 -7.12 -17.56 -11.41
C GLY A 117 -6.30 -16.47 -12.13
N GLY A 118 -5.70 -15.54 -11.38
CA GLY A 118 -4.81 -14.51 -11.92
C GLY A 118 -3.38 -15.02 -12.20
N PRO A 119 -2.50 -14.16 -12.74
CA PRO A 119 -1.09 -14.49 -12.93
C PRO A 119 -0.45 -14.95 -11.60
N ARG A 120 0.58 -15.81 -11.67
CA ARG A 120 1.34 -16.20 -10.47
C ARG A 120 1.91 -14.94 -9.80
N CYS A 121 1.35 -14.57 -8.66
CA CYS A 121 1.79 -13.43 -7.87
C CYS A 121 2.39 -13.93 -6.56
N ALA A 122 3.68 -13.66 -6.36
CA ALA A 122 4.31 -13.80 -5.06
C ALA A 122 4.12 -12.49 -4.28
N ALA A 123 4.02 -12.59 -2.95
CA ALA A 123 4.10 -11.43 -2.07
C ALA A 123 5.08 -11.76 -0.95
N VAL A 124 6.08 -10.90 -0.76
CA VAL A 124 7.22 -11.11 0.13
C VAL A 124 7.32 -9.93 1.09
N THR A 125 7.63 -10.21 2.36
CA THR A 125 7.71 -9.22 3.44
C THR A 125 9.17 -9.01 3.85
N THR A 126 9.57 -7.77 4.07
CA THR A 126 11.00 -7.43 4.31
C THR A 126 11.35 -7.10 5.75
N LEU A 127 10.38 -6.77 6.60
CA LEU A 127 10.59 -6.50 8.03
C LEU A 127 9.59 -7.31 8.88
N ARG A 128 10.02 -7.68 10.09
CA ARG A 128 9.16 -8.39 11.04
C ARG A 128 8.00 -7.51 11.54
N ARG A 129 7.01 -8.15 12.17
CA ARG A 129 6.03 -7.40 12.97
C ARG A 129 6.68 -6.91 14.26
N PRO A 130 6.30 -5.74 14.81
CA PRO A 130 6.95 -5.19 16.00
C PRO A 130 6.93 -6.13 17.21
N ASP A 131 5.89 -6.94 17.35
CA ASP A 131 5.65 -7.91 18.42
C ASP A 131 6.29 -9.29 18.17
N GLU A 132 6.94 -9.48 17.03
CA GLU A 132 7.54 -10.75 16.64
C GLU A 132 9.00 -10.83 17.07
N ALA A 133 9.36 -11.89 17.81
CA ALA A 133 10.73 -12.19 18.19
C ALA A 133 11.49 -12.86 17.03
N ALA A 134 11.87 -12.05 16.04
CA ALA A 134 12.66 -12.47 14.87
C ALA A 134 13.83 -11.50 14.63
N ASP A 135 14.91 -12.00 14.02
CA ASP A 135 16.02 -11.17 13.54
C ASP A 135 15.63 -10.51 12.21
N ASP A 136 15.63 -9.18 12.16
CA ASP A 136 15.29 -8.43 10.94
C ASP A 136 16.25 -8.75 9.79
N GLY A 137 17.53 -9.04 10.09
CA GLY A 137 18.48 -9.49 9.08
C GLY A 137 18.09 -10.83 8.45
N GLN A 138 17.62 -11.78 9.27
CA GLN A 138 17.13 -13.08 8.82
C GLN A 138 15.85 -12.95 7.99
N VAL A 139 14.91 -12.07 8.40
CA VAL A 139 13.70 -11.79 7.61
C VAL A 139 14.08 -11.25 6.24
N LEU A 140 14.99 -10.27 6.18
CA LEU A 140 15.43 -9.69 4.91
C LEU A 140 16.13 -10.72 4.02
N ARG A 141 17.06 -11.53 4.56
CA ARG A 141 17.73 -12.59 3.79
C ARG A 141 16.75 -13.64 3.27
N THR A 142 15.73 -13.97 4.05
CA THR A 142 14.65 -14.88 3.63
C THR A 142 13.85 -14.26 2.48
N ALA A 143 13.51 -12.97 2.60
CA ALA A 143 12.82 -12.23 1.54
C ALA A 143 13.61 -12.21 0.23
N VAL A 144 14.92 -12.02 0.28
CA VAL A 144 15.80 -12.07 -0.91
C VAL A 144 15.78 -13.47 -1.54
N GLY A 145 15.84 -14.53 -0.72
CA GLY A 145 15.70 -15.91 -1.18
C GLY A 145 14.36 -16.17 -1.87
N ASP A 146 13.26 -15.70 -1.28
CA ASP A 146 11.92 -15.83 -1.87
C ASP A 146 11.82 -15.08 -3.20
N ILE A 147 12.30 -13.84 -3.28
CA ILE A 147 12.34 -13.06 -4.53
C ILE A 147 13.07 -13.84 -5.62
N TRP A 148 14.24 -14.42 -5.31
CA TRP A 148 15.01 -15.23 -6.25
C TRP A 148 14.26 -16.48 -6.71
N LEU A 149 13.62 -17.21 -5.79
CA LEU A 149 12.83 -18.41 -6.11
C LEU A 149 11.62 -18.11 -7.02
N PHE A 150 11.07 -16.91 -6.94
CA PHE A 150 9.99 -16.45 -7.82
C PHE A 150 10.48 -15.78 -9.12
N GLY A 151 11.78 -15.85 -9.40
CA GLY A 151 12.38 -15.38 -10.66
C GLY A 151 12.78 -13.90 -10.66
N GLY A 152 12.78 -13.24 -9.49
CA GLY A 152 13.32 -11.90 -9.34
C GLY A 152 14.84 -11.88 -9.48
N ALA A 153 15.37 -10.80 -10.07
CA ALA A 153 16.81 -10.59 -10.16
C ALA A 153 17.36 -10.11 -8.82
N VAL A 154 18.47 -10.72 -8.38
CA VAL A 154 19.19 -10.36 -7.15
C VAL A 154 20.63 -10.02 -7.51
N ASP A 155 21.09 -8.87 -7.04
CA ASP A 155 22.50 -8.46 -7.12
C ASP A 155 23.28 -9.04 -5.93
N TRP A 156 23.79 -10.25 -6.08
CA TRP A 156 24.47 -10.98 -5.01
C TRP A 156 25.68 -10.25 -4.42
N PRO A 157 26.54 -9.57 -5.21
CA PRO A 157 27.61 -8.73 -4.68
C PRO A 157 27.17 -7.59 -3.74
N ALA A 158 25.91 -7.15 -3.82
CA ALA A 158 25.38 -6.07 -3.00
C ALA A 158 24.79 -6.54 -1.65
N LEU A 159 24.76 -7.86 -1.39
CA LEU A 159 24.19 -8.50 -0.21
C LEU A 159 25.25 -8.81 0.86
#